data_AF-A0A353GCC3-F1
#
_entry.id   AF-A0A353GCC3-F1
#
_cell.length_a   1.000
_cell.length_b   1.000
_cell.length_c   1.000
_cell.angle_alpha   90.00
_cell.angle_beta   90.00
_cell.angle_gamma   90.00
#
_symmetry.space_group_name_H-M   'P 1'
#
loop_
_entity.id
_entity.type
_entity.pdbx_description
1 polymer ?
#
loop_
_entity_poly.entity_id
_entity_poly.type
_entity_poly.pdbx_seq_one_letter_code
_entity_poly.pdbx_strand_id
1 'polypeptide(L)'
;MSDNPVFDIFVIGGGINGCGIARDAVGRGYKVALAEMNDFASGTSSGATKLIHGGLRYLEHYEFRLVREALMERETLWAMSPHIIWPMRFVLPFQKGGIRPAWLIRLGLFLYDHLGGRKLLPATKTLDMRKDKAGKPLKPLFTRAFEYSDGWVDDARFVVLNARDAADRGATILSRTRVVGARREGALWNIEVEDHASKSRRTYQARMVVNAAGPWVDSVLSNAVGKNNAHNVRLVQGSHIIVKKKFDDPRAYFFQNPDNRIIFAIPYETDFTLIGTTDQDYKGDPKDVKITEDEITYLCNAASEYFAEPVKPEDIVWSYSAVRPLYDDGATKAQEATRDYVLKLEAQDGSAPMLNVFGGKLTTYRRLGEHALEKIGEAIGIKGKPWTAQSRLPGGDFPATGYEAEVAKLKTAFPFLDDRCAKRLIRCYGTLAHTMLNGAKSRDGLGRYFGGTLYQVEVDWLMAREWATTAEDILWRRTKQGLLLSRSDARALEDYIEQARAA
;
A
#
# COMPACT_ATOMS: atom_id res chain seq x y z
N MET A 1 -6.62 3.90 -41.00
CA MET A 1 -6.02 4.62 -39.86
C MET A 1 -6.93 4.35 -38.67
N SER A 2 -6.49 3.53 -37.71
CA SER A 2 -7.32 3.19 -36.55
C SER A 2 -7.52 4.43 -35.69
N ASP A 3 -8.78 4.80 -35.44
CA ASP A 3 -9.27 5.91 -34.61
C ASP A 3 -8.93 5.73 -33.11
N ASN A 4 -7.68 5.41 -32.79
CA ASN A 4 -7.25 5.32 -31.40
C ASN A 4 -7.09 6.74 -30.86
N PRO A 5 -7.91 7.14 -29.86
CA PRO A 5 -7.83 8.50 -29.35
C PRO A 5 -6.46 8.77 -28.72
N VAL A 6 -5.91 9.95 -29.00
CA VAL A 6 -4.71 10.45 -28.34
C VAL A 6 -5.03 10.77 -26.87
N PHE A 7 -4.26 10.21 -25.95
CA PHE A 7 -4.34 10.53 -24.52
C PHE A 7 -3.54 11.80 -24.20
N ASP A 8 -3.93 12.53 -23.16
CA ASP A 8 -3.06 13.57 -22.62
C ASP A 8 -1.88 12.92 -21.89
N ILE A 9 -2.17 11.88 -21.09
CA ILE A 9 -1.20 11.25 -20.19
C ILE A 9 -1.33 9.73 -20.29
N PHE A 10 -0.20 9.05 -20.48
CA PHE A 10 -0.08 7.60 -20.34
C PHE A 10 0.79 7.26 -19.13
N VAL A 11 0.23 6.58 -18.13
CA VAL A 11 0.92 6.18 -16.90
C VAL A 11 1.40 4.73 -17.01
N ILE A 12 2.68 4.50 -16.73
CA ILE A 12 3.30 3.18 -16.68
C ILE A 12 3.47 2.78 -15.22
N GLY A 13 2.80 1.70 -14.81
CA GLY A 13 2.85 1.13 -13.45
C GLY A 13 1.58 1.37 -12.64
N GLY A 14 0.95 0.30 -12.17
CA GLY A 14 -0.26 0.26 -11.34
C GLY A 14 0.03 0.05 -9.85
N GLY A 15 1.12 0.63 -9.35
CA GLY A 15 1.36 0.79 -7.91
C GLY A 15 0.66 2.04 -7.36
N ILE A 16 0.84 2.32 -6.06
CA ILE A 16 0.15 3.43 -5.38
C ILE A 16 0.41 4.80 -6.05
N ASN A 17 1.64 5.07 -6.48
CA ASN A 17 2.01 6.34 -7.11
C ASN A 17 1.35 6.47 -8.49
N GLY A 18 1.43 5.44 -9.34
CA GLY A 18 0.83 5.46 -10.67
C GLY A 18 -0.70 5.58 -10.63
N CYS A 19 -1.35 4.78 -9.79
CA CYS A 19 -2.81 4.86 -9.59
C CYS A 19 -3.23 6.21 -9.00
N GLY A 20 -2.46 6.76 -8.05
CA GLY A 20 -2.72 8.08 -7.47
C GLY A 20 -2.60 9.22 -8.49
N ILE A 21 -1.56 9.20 -9.34
CA ILE A 21 -1.36 10.18 -10.42
C ILE A 21 -2.48 10.06 -11.45
N ALA A 22 -2.80 8.85 -11.90
CA ALA A 22 -3.86 8.63 -12.89
C ALA A 22 -5.22 9.12 -12.37
N ARG A 23 -5.54 8.83 -11.11
CA ARG A 23 -6.76 9.28 -10.43
C ARG A 23 -6.83 10.80 -10.35
N ASP A 24 -5.78 11.46 -9.87
CA ASP A 24 -5.77 12.93 -9.76
C ASP A 24 -5.92 13.56 -11.16
N ALA A 25 -5.14 13.09 -12.13
CA ALA A 25 -5.16 13.59 -13.50
C ALA A 25 -6.53 13.47 -14.17
N VAL A 26 -7.18 12.31 -14.13
CA VAL A 26 -8.52 12.19 -14.74
C VAL A 26 -9.54 13.07 -14.02
N GLY A 27 -9.46 13.21 -12.69
CA GLY A 27 -10.31 14.11 -11.92
C GLY A 27 -10.10 15.59 -12.22
N ARG A 28 -8.94 15.96 -12.78
CA ARG A 28 -8.65 17.31 -13.29
C ARG A 28 -9.07 17.52 -14.76
N GLY A 29 -9.58 16.49 -15.43
CA GLY A 29 -10.05 16.56 -16.82
C GLY A 29 -9.00 16.21 -17.88
N TYR A 30 -7.90 15.57 -17.50
CA TYR A 30 -6.98 14.97 -18.46
C TYR A 30 -7.58 13.67 -19.02
N LYS A 31 -7.30 13.36 -20.29
CA LYS A 31 -7.57 12.05 -20.87
C LYS A 31 -6.41 11.11 -20.51
N VAL A 32 -6.68 10.11 -19.66
CA VAL A 32 -5.65 9.29 -19.03
C VAL A 32 -5.78 7.82 -19.44
N ALA A 33 -4.64 7.19 -19.72
CA ALA A 33 -4.50 5.74 -19.73
C ALA A 33 -3.47 5.31 -18.67
N LEU A 34 -3.66 4.14 -18.06
CA LEU A 34 -2.68 3.52 -17.17
C LEU A 34 -2.52 2.04 -17.56
N ALA A 35 -1.27 1.58 -17.65
CA ALA A 35 -0.96 0.16 -17.87
C ALA A 35 -0.16 -0.43 -16.69
N GLU A 36 -0.63 -1.59 -16.20
CA GLU A 36 0.04 -2.42 -15.20
C GLU A 36 0.36 -3.78 -15.83
N MET A 37 1.62 -4.20 -15.78
CA MET A 37 2.06 -5.42 -16.44
C MET A 37 1.49 -6.71 -15.81
N ASN A 38 1.14 -6.67 -14.52
CA ASN A 38 0.58 -7.77 -13.74
C ASN A 38 -0.77 -7.36 -13.12
N ASP A 39 -0.94 -7.55 -11.81
CA ASP A 39 -2.11 -7.10 -11.06
C ASP A 39 -1.80 -5.79 -10.31
N PHE A 40 -2.83 -5.02 -9.98
CA PHE A 40 -2.67 -3.81 -9.19
C PHE A 40 -2.02 -4.11 -7.84
N ALA A 41 -1.07 -3.26 -7.46
CA ALA A 41 -0.23 -3.39 -6.28
C ALA A 41 0.75 -4.58 -6.25
N SER A 42 0.87 -5.41 -7.30
CA SER A 42 1.68 -6.64 -7.26
C SER A 42 3.21 -6.43 -7.13
N GLY A 43 3.68 -5.18 -7.21
CA GLY A 43 5.06 -4.82 -6.90
C GLY A 43 5.24 -4.43 -5.43
N THR A 44 5.92 -3.32 -5.17
CA THR A 44 6.22 -2.86 -3.80
C THR A 44 4.97 -2.51 -2.98
N SER A 45 3.88 -2.08 -3.63
CA SER A 45 2.73 -1.49 -2.93
C SER A 45 1.88 -2.48 -2.12
N SER A 46 2.02 -3.79 -2.29
CA SER A 46 1.40 -4.80 -1.39
C SER A 46 2.37 -5.39 -0.35
N GLY A 47 3.65 -5.03 -0.43
CA GLY A 47 4.72 -5.51 0.46
C GLY A 47 5.15 -4.49 1.52
N ALA A 48 4.30 -3.52 1.86
CA ALA A 48 4.60 -2.55 2.90
C ALA A 48 4.37 -3.14 4.30
N THR A 49 4.86 -2.43 5.33
CA THR A 49 4.45 -2.66 6.73
C THR A 49 2.99 -2.25 7.00
N LYS A 50 2.28 -1.74 5.98
CA LYS A 50 0.85 -1.37 6.05
C LYS A 50 0.55 -0.21 6.99
N LEU A 51 1.44 0.78 7.01
CA LEU A 51 1.33 1.96 7.88
C LEU A 51 1.19 3.26 7.08
N ILE A 52 0.26 4.11 7.51
CA ILE A 52 0.23 5.55 7.18
C ILE A 52 0.88 6.26 8.36
N HIS A 53 2.18 6.50 8.24
CA HIS A 53 2.99 7.01 9.34
C HIS A 53 3.84 8.21 8.94
N GLY A 54 4.04 9.13 9.88
CA GLY A 54 4.94 10.28 9.74
C GLY A 54 6.43 9.90 9.67
N GLY A 55 6.78 8.71 10.15
CA GLY A 55 8.15 8.20 10.14
C GLY A 55 8.98 8.75 11.29
N LEU A 56 8.61 8.36 12.52
CA LEU A 56 9.27 8.79 13.77
C LEU A 56 10.81 8.73 13.70
N ARG A 57 11.37 7.65 13.14
CA ARG A 57 12.83 7.49 12.98
C ARG A 57 13.50 8.57 12.12
N TYR A 58 12.77 9.18 11.17
CA TYR A 58 13.34 10.19 10.28
C TYR A 58 13.59 11.53 10.97
N LEU A 59 13.02 11.75 12.16
CA LEU A 59 13.36 12.91 12.98
C LEU A 59 14.83 12.91 13.40
N GLU A 60 15.46 11.74 13.55
CA GLU A 60 16.89 11.63 13.87
C GLU A 60 17.79 12.06 12.70
N HIS A 61 17.23 12.09 11.49
CA HIS A 61 17.90 12.55 10.27
C HIS A 61 17.47 13.97 9.85
N TYR A 62 16.76 14.70 10.73
CA TYR A 62 16.30 16.08 10.49
C TYR A 62 15.38 16.25 9.26
N GLU A 63 14.70 15.19 8.85
CA GLU A 63 13.77 15.14 7.71
C GLU A 63 12.41 15.80 8.06
N PHE A 64 12.44 17.00 8.65
CA PHE A 64 11.25 17.66 9.21
C PHE A 64 10.17 17.94 8.17
N ARG A 65 10.54 18.28 6.93
CA ARG A 65 9.60 18.53 5.84
C ARG A 65 8.80 17.26 5.53
N LEU A 66 9.50 16.14 5.31
CA LEU A 66 8.92 14.83 5.03
C LEU A 66 8.04 14.36 6.19
N VAL A 67 8.54 14.47 7.42
CA VAL A 67 7.78 14.07 8.62
C VAL A 67 6.51 14.93 8.74
N ARG A 68 6.61 16.26 8.62
CA ARG A 68 5.45 17.16 8.68
C ARG A 68 4.39 16.81 7.63
N GLU A 69 4.81 16.66 6.38
CA GLU A 69 3.90 16.33 5.27
C GLU A 69 3.19 14.98 5.52
N ALA A 70 3.96 13.95 5.87
CA ALA A 70 3.42 12.63 6.15
C ALA A 70 2.48 12.63 7.38
N LEU A 71 2.79 13.40 8.42
CA LEU A 71 1.94 13.53 9.60
C LEU A 71 0.60 14.20 9.29
N MET A 72 0.60 15.22 8.42
CA MET A 72 -0.62 15.92 7.95
C MET A 72 -1.48 15.01 7.09
N GLU A 73 -0.88 14.20 6.22
CA GLU A 73 -1.61 13.30 5.33
C GLU A 73 -2.37 12.20 6.07
N ARG A 74 -1.92 11.75 7.26
CA ARG A 74 -2.60 10.68 8.02
C ARG A 74 -4.11 10.89 8.17
N GLU A 75 -4.53 12.08 8.62
CA GLU A 75 -5.94 12.36 8.85
C GLU A 75 -6.69 12.63 7.54
N THR A 76 -6.04 13.21 6.53
CA THR A 76 -6.60 13.37 5.18
C THR A 76 -6.89 12.02 4.56
N LEU A 77 -5.93 11.09 4.60
CA LEU A 77 -6.08 9.75 4.04
C LEU A 77 -7.09 8.91 4.82
N TRP A 78 -7.10 9.02 6.15
CA TRP A 78 -8.12 8.38 6.97
C TRP A 78 -9.52 8.89 6.64
N ALA A 79 -9.70 10.21 6.49
CA ALA A 79 -10.97 10.77 6.06
C ALA A 79 -11.35 10.34 4.64
N MET A 80 -10.39 10.19 3.72
CA MET A 80 -10.65 9.77 2.35
C MET A 80 -11.10 8.31 2.25
N SER A 81 -10.54 7.42 3.09
CA SER A 81 -10.74 5.96 2.98
C SER A 81 -10.96 5.28 4.35
N PRO A 82 -11.99 5.64 5.12
CA PRO A 82 -12.13 5.25 6.53
C PRO A 82 -12.44 3.77 6.76
N HIS A 83 -12.76 3.02 5.71
CA HIS A 83 -12.95 1.57 5.75
C HIS A 83 -11.61 0.84 5.81
N ILE A 84 -10.65 1.23 4.98
CA ILE A 84 -9.32 0.59 4.84
C ILE A 84 -8.19 1.31 5.56
N ILE A 85 -8.41 2.52 6.08
CA ILE A 85 -7.44 3.29 6.87
C ILE A 85 -8.06 3.59 8.24
N TRP A 86 -7.32 3.34 9.31
CA TRP A 86 -7.77 3.70 10.66
C TRP A 86 -6.61 4.00 11.62
N PRO A 87 -6.87 4.71 12.72
CA PRO A 87 -5.87 4.99 13.74
C PRO A 87 -5.36 3.71 14.40
N MET A 88 -4.05 3.63 14.56
CA MET A 88 -3.40 2.58 15.34
C MET A 88 -2.48 3.24 16.37
N ARG A 89 -2.45 2.66 17.57
CA ARG A 89 -1.57 3.10 18.64
C ARG A 89 -0.34 2.21 18.67
N PHE A 90 0.81 2.82 18.92
CA PHE A 90 2.12 2.17 18.92
C PHE A 90 2.74 2.30 20.30
N VAL A 91 3.01 1.16 20.93
CA VAL A 91 3.71 1.03 22.20
C VAL A 91 5.20 0.90 21.90
N LEU A 92 5.98 1.83 22.42
CA LEU A 92 7.44 1.91 22.33
C LEU A 92 8.03 1.54 23.71
N PRO A 93 8.40 0.26 23.96
CA PRO A 93 9.01 -0.13 25.22
C PRO A 93 10.33 0.62 25.44
N PHE A 94 10.51 1.12 26.67
CA PHE A 94 11.73 1.81 27.05
C PHE A 94 12.66 0.86 27.81
N GLN A 95 13.86 0.66 27.27
CA GLN A 95 14.93 -0.07 27.91
C GLN A 95 15.90 0.89 28.60
N LYS A 96 16.06 0.78 29.92
CA LYS A 96 17.03 1.57 30.68
C LYS A 96 18.45 1.19 30.23
N GLY A 97 19.25 2.18 29.83
CA GLY A 97 20.59 1.96 29.27
C GLY A 97 20.60 1.47 27.81
N GLY A 98 19.43 1.44 27.15
CA GLY A 98 19.35 1.15 25.72
C GLY A 98 19.80 2.33 24.85
N ILE A 99 19.59 2.18 23.54
CA ILE A 99 20.11 3.06 22.48
C ILE A 99 19.67 4.53 22.66
N ARG A 100 18.40 4.76 22.99
CA ARG A 100 17.81 6.11 23.06
C ARG A 100 17.41 6.47 24.49
N PRO A 101 17.93 7.58 25.06
CA PRO A 101 17.54 8.00 26.40
C PRO A 101 16.09 8.52 26.41
N ALA A 102 15.42 8.39 27.56
CA ALA A 102 14.00 8.71 27.68
C ALA A 102 13.65 10.18 27.33
N TRP A 103 14.56 11.13 27.62
CA TRP A 103 14.32 12.54 27.29
C TRP A 103 14.27 12.78 25.78
N LEU A 104 15.11 12.08 25.01
CA LEU A 104 15.18 12.20 23.55
C LEU A 104 13.92 11.63 22.92
N ILE A 105 13.46 10.46 23.38
CA ILE A 105 12.20 9.86 22.94
C ILE A 105 11.03 10.81 23.20
N ARG A 106 10.96 11.42 24.40
CA ARG A 106 9.91 12.38 24.73
C ARG A 106 9.93 13.62 23.84
N LEU A 107 11.12 14.14 23.53
CA LEU A 107 11.27 15.27 22.61
C LEU A 107 10.81 14.90 21.19
N GLY A 108 11.25 13.74 20.67
CA GLY A 108 10.83 13.25 19.36
C GLY A 108 9.31 13.07 19.27
N LEU A 109 8.69 12.46 20.28
CA LEU A 109 7.23 12.28 20.34
C LEU A 109 6.48 13.61 20.50
N PHE A 110 7.03 14.56 21.25
CA PHE A 110 6.49 15.92 21.30
C PHE A 110 6.48 16.57 19.92
N LEU A 111 7.60 16.51 19.18
CA LEU A 111 7.64 17.02 17.80
C LEU A 111 6.62 16.29 16.90
N TYR A 112 6.53 14.97 17.03
CA TYR A 112 5.62 14.14 16.24
C TYR A 112 4.14 14.48 16.46
N ASP A 113 3.75 14.85 17.69
CA ASP A 113 2.39 15.28 18.01
C ASP A 113 2.02 16.67 17.42
N HIS A 114 3.01 17.55 17.23
CA HIS A 114 2.77 18.96 16.90
C HIS A 114 3.12 19.36 15.46
N LEU A 115 4.07 18.68 14.81
CA LEU A 115 4.49 19.04 13.44
C LEU A 115 3.36 18.89 12.41
N GLY A 116 2.51 17.88 12.57
CA GLY A 116 1.47 17.53 11.60
C GLY A 116 0.10 18.18 11.81
N GLY A 117 -0.10 18.98 12.87
CA GLY A 117 -1.40 19.60 13.16
C GLY A 117 -2.52 18.59 13.47
N ARG A 118 -2.21 17.56 14.27
CA ARG A 118 -3.12 16.49 14.73
C ARG A 118 -4.46 17.04 15.24
N LYS A 119 -5.59 16.45 14.83
CA LYS A 119 -6.93 16.82 15.31
C LYS A 119 -7.62 15.64 16.00
N LEU A 120 -7.79 14.53 15.30
CA LEU A 120 -8.58 13.37 15.75
C LEU A 120 -7.73 12.28 16.43
N LEU A 121 -6.49 12.08 15.99
CA LEU A 121 -5.63 11.02 16.54
C LEU A 121 -5.32 11.30 18.03
N PRO A 122 -5.32 10.33 18.95
CA PRO A 122 -4.93 10.60 20.34
C PRO A 122 -3.46 11.03 20.47
N ALA A 123 -3.15 11.88 21.46
CA ALA A 123 -1.78 12.34 21.72
C ALA A 123 -0.91 11.27 22.39
N THR A 124 0.39 11.56 22.53
CA THR A 124 1.35 10.69 23.20
C THR A 124 1.02 10.48 24.68
N LYS A 125 1.25 9.26 25.19
CA LYS A 125 1.16 8.90 26.62
C LYS A 125 2.42 8.19 27.09
N THR A 126 2.70 8.26 28.40
CA THR A 126 3.66 7.36 29.05
C THR A 126 2.88 6.23 29.72
N LEU A 127 3.34 4.99 29.55
CA LEU A 127 2.71 3.81 30.12
C LEU A 127 3.58 3.21 31.24
N ASP A 128 2.92 2.78 32.31
CA ASP A 128 3.48 1.87 33.32
C ASP A 128 3.17 0.43 32.88
N MET A 129 4.18 -0.24 32.34
CA MET A 129 4.03 -1.56 31.72
C MET A 129 3.83 -2.68 32.76
N ARG A 130 4.00 -2.40 34.05
CA ARG A 130 3.67 -3.36 35.11
C ARG A 130 2.16 -3.51 35.31
N LYS A 131 1.38 -2.50 34.88
CA LYS A 131 -0.08 -2.42 35.05
C LYS A 131 -0.83 -2.45 33.73
N ASP A 132 -0.25 -1.86 32.69
CA ASP A 132 -0.86 -1.77 31.37
C ASP A 132 -0.91 -3.15 30.68
N LYS A 133 -2.02 -3.45 29.99
CA LYS A 133 -2.21 -4.73 29.26
C LYS A 133 -1.14 -4.96 28.18
N ALA A 134 -0.57 -3.91 27.61
CA ALA A 134 0.52 -4.01 26.63
C ALA A 134 1.84 -4.50 27.25
N GLY A 135 1.99 -4.50 28.58
CA GLY A 135 3.15 -5.10 29.23
C GLY A 135 3.08 -6.63 29.31
N LYS A 136 1.88 -7.21 29.28
CA LYS A 136 1.68 -8.65 29.50
C LYS A 136 2.47 -9.57 28.56
N PRO A 137 2.52 -9.33 27.23
CA PRO A 137 3.26 -10.22 26.34
C PRO A 137 4.78 -9.96 26.34
N LEU A 138 5.25 -8.87 26.95
CA LEU A 138 6.66 -8.48 26.93
C LEU A 138 7.42 -9.02 28.15
N LYS A 139 8.74 -9.09 28.06
CA LYS A 139 9.59 -9.44 29.19
C LYS A 139 9.42 -8.45 30.36
N PRO A 140 9.43 -8.91 31.63
CA PRO A 140 9.20 -8.04 32.80
C PRO A 140 10.18 -6.87 32.97
N LEU A 141 11.34 -6.90 32.29
CA LEU A 141 12.33 -5.83 32.33
C LEU A 141 11.81 -4.50 31.73
N PHE A 142 10.86 -4.58 30.80
CA PHE A 142 10.25 -3.41 30.17
C PHE A 142 9.18 -2.83 31.09
N THR A 143 9.60 -2.03 32.06
CA THR A 143 8.68 -1.47 33.08
C THR A 143 8.04 -0.14 32.66
N ARG A 144 8.51 0.50 31.60
CA ARG A 144 8.02 1.77 31.06
C ARG A 144 7.90 1.67 29.55
N ALA A 145 6.90 2.30 28.97
CA ALA A 145 6.81 2.53 27.54
C ALA A 145 6.26 3.93 27.23
N PHE A 146 6.35 4.32 25.96
CA PHE A 146 5.64 5.47 25.42
C PHE A 146 4.63 4.98 24.38
N GLU A 147 3.48 5.63 24.30
CA GLU A 147 2.42 5.28 23.37
C GLU A 147 2.12 6.47 22.48
N TYR A 148 2.07 6.29 21.17
CA TYR A 148 1.75 7.35 20.22
C TYR A 148 0.83 6.86 19.09
N SER A 149 0.35 7.78 18.25
CA SER A 149 -0.58 7.48 17.16
C SER A 149 0.07 7.55 15.78
N ASP A 150 -0.30 6.59 14.94
CA ASP A 150 -0.17 6.61 13.48
C ASP A 150 -1.41 5.95 12.86
N GLY A 151 -1.40 5.64 11.56
CA GLY A 151 -2.47 4.93 10.88
C GLY A 151 -2.03 3.55 10.37
N TRP A 152 -2.97 2.62 10.33
CA TRP A 152 -2.86 1.39 9.55
C TRP A 152 -3.59 1.57 8.22
N VAL A 153 -3.13 0.89 7.17
CA VAL A 153 -3.78 0.86 5.85
C VAL A 153 -3.76 -0.53 5.23
N ASP A 154 -4.85 -0.94 4.58
CA ASP A 154 -4.81 -2.07 3.65
C ASP A 154 -4.18 -1.56 2.35
N ASP A 155 -2.89 -1.85 2.19
CA ASP A 155 -2.03 -1.28 1.17
C ASP A 155 -2.46 -1.65 -0.26
N ALA A 156 -2.72 -2.94 -0.51
CA ALA A 156 -3.17 -3.41 -1.80
C ALA A 156 -4.57 -2.89 -2.16
N ARG A 157 -5.50 -2.89 -1.20
CA ARG A 157 -6.83 -2.29 -1.36
C ARG A 157 -6.75 -0.81 -1.70
N PHE A 158 -5.85 -0.09 -1.04
CA PHE A 158 -5.65 1.34 -1.27
C PHE A 158 -5.25 1.64 -2.71
N VAL A 159 -4.38 0.82 -3.31
CA VAL A 159 -3.97 0.98 -4.71
C VAL A 159 -5.16 0.75 -5.65
N VAL A 160 -5.82 -0.40 -5.57
CA VAL A 160 -6.85 -0.76 -6.54
C VAL A 160 -8.09 0.14 -6.41
N LEU A 161 -8.37 0.70 -5.23
CA LEU A 161 -9.43 1.71 -5.08
C LEU A 161 -9.09 3.05 -5.73
N ASN A 162 -7.80 3.44 -5.77
CA ASN A 162 -7.38 4.59 -6.59
C ASN A 162 -7.54 4.28 -8.09
N ALA A 163 -7.21 3.07 -8.53
CA ALA A 163 -7.42 2.64 -9.92
C ALA A 163 -8.92 2.59 -10.28
N ARG A 164 -9.76 2.10 -9.36
CA ARG A 164 -11.23 2.04 -9.51
C ARG A 164 -11.83 3.43 -9.64
N ASP A 165 -11.48 4.36 -8.75
CA ASP A 165 -11.97 5.75 -8.86
C ASP A 165 -11.47 6.43 -10.14
N ALA A 166 -10.25 6.14 -10.60
CA ALA A 166 -9.77 6.64 -11.89
C ALA A 166 -10.63 6.09 -13.05
N ALA A 167 -10.94 4.79 -13.05
CA ALA A 167 -11.81 4.18 -14.05
C ALA A 167 -13.25 4.72 -14.00
N ASP A 168 -13.82 4.91 -12.81
CA ASP A 168 -15.16 5.50 -12.61
C ASP A 168 -15.25 6.93 -13.17
N ARG A 169 -14.11 7.64 -13.22
CA ARG A 169 -13.97 8.98 -13.80
C ARG A 169 -13.63 8.99 -15.29
N GLY A 170 -13.51 7.81 -15.92
CA GLY A 170 -13.27 7.66 -17.36
C GLY A 170 -11.82 7.46 -17.77
N ALA A 171 -10.91 7.15 -16.86
CA ALA A 171 -9.55 6.74 -17.24
C ALA A 171 -9.58 5.34 -17.87
N THR A 172 -8.78 5.12 -18.91
CA THR A 172 -8.57 3.79 -19.48
C THR A 172 -7.58 3.02 -18.61
N ILE A 173 -8.03 1.94 -17.97
CA ILE A 173 -7.20 1.12 -17.09
C ILE A 173 -6.90 -0.23 -17.75
N LEU A 174 -5.62 -0.51 -17.99
CA LEU A 174 -5.11 -1.71 -18.64
C LEU A 174 -4.35 -2.58 -17.63
N SER A 175 -5.06 -3.46 -16.92
CA SER A 175 -4.44 -4.49 -16.08
C SER A 175 -3.78 -5.57 -16.94
N ARG A 176 -2.78 -6.28 -16.39
CA ARG A 176 -2.08 -7.39 -17.08
C ARG A 176 -1.59 -7.03 -18.49
N THR A 177 -1.18 -5.78 -18.67
CA THR A 177 -0.79 -5.18 -19.93
C THR A 177 0.57 -4.52 -19.75
N ARG A 178 1.61 -5.12 -20.32
CA ARG A 178 2.99 -4.64 -20.19
C ARG A 178 3.27 -3.60 -21.27
N VAL A 179 3.87 -2.47 -20.89
CA VAL A 179 4.49 -1.56 -21.88
C VAL A 179 5.80 -2.17 -22.34
N VAL A 180 5.88 -2.48 -23.64
CA VAL A 180 7.05 -3.15 -24.26
C VAL A 180 7.88 -2.21 -25.12
N GLY A 181 7.33 -1.05 -25.49
CA GLY A 181 8.05 -0.01 -26.21
C GLY A 181 7.39 1.36 -26.04
N ALA A 182 8.19 2.42 -25.97
CA ALA A 182 7.71 3.79 -25.93
C ALA A 182 8.68 4.70 -26.70
N ARG A 183 8.20 5.29 -27.80
CA ARG A 183 9.01 6.12 -28.70
C ARG A 183 8.38 7.49 -28.89
N ARG A 184 9.21 8.52 -28.98
CA ARG A 184 8.75 9.86 -29.36
C ARG A 184 8.66 9.93 -30.88
N GLU A 185 7.50 10.32 -31.39
CA GLU A 185 7.26 10.61 -32.80
C GLU A 185 6.62 12.00 -32.91
N GLY A 186 7.45 12.99 -33.23
CA GLY A 186 7.06 14.40 -33.19
C GLY A 186 6.66 14.84 -31.78
N ALA A 187 5.46 15.41 -31.66
CA ALA A 187 4.91 15.93 -30.41
C ALA A 187 4.19 14.87 -29.55
N LEU A 188 4.19 13.61 -29.96
CA LEU A 188 3.50 12.52 -29.27
C LEU A 188 4.44 11.38 -28.91
N TRP A 189 4.05 10.64 -27.89
CA TRP A 189 4.55 9.31 -27.60
C TRP A 189 3.70 8.28 -28.33
N ASN A 190 4.35 7.30 -28.96
CA ASN A 190 3.77 6.03 -29.36
C ASN A 190 4.18 4.97 -28.35
N ILE A 191 3.20 4.41 -27.64
CA ILE A 191 3.37 3.43 -26.57
C ILE A 191 2.83 2.09 -27.06
N GLU A 192 3.72 1.14 -27.28
CA GLU A 192 3.40 -0.25 -27.60
C GLU A 192 3.19 -1.02 -26.30
N VAL A 193 2.03 -1.66 -26.18
CA VAL A 193 1.68 -2.51 -25.05
C VAL A 193 1.35 -3.92 -25.50
N GLU A 194 1.63 -4.89 -24.64
CA GLU A 194 1.38 -6.31 -24.85
C GLU A 194 0.47 -6.85 -23.74
N ASP A 195 -0.67 -7.42 -24.12
CA ASP A 195 -1.59 -8.08 -23.19
C ASP A 195 -1.02 -9.44 -22.75
N HIS A 196 -0.98 -9.70 -21.45
CA HIS A 196 -0.33 -10.90 -20.93
C HIS A 196 -1.06 -12.20 -21.32
N ALA A 197 -2.40 -12.16 -21.43
CA ALA A 197 -3.21 -13.34 -21.69
C ALA A 197 -3.26 -13.68 -23.18
N SER A 198 -3.55 -12.69 -24.03
CA SER A 198 -3.68 -12.89 -25.48
C SER A 198 -2.36 -12.75 -26.25
N LYS A 199 -1.31 -12.18 -25.62
CA LYS A 199 -0.05 -11.77 -26.27
C LYS A 199 -0.24 -10.78 -27.42
N SER A 200 -1.44 -10.21 -27.56
CA SER A 200 -1.74 -9.22 -28.57
C SER A 200 -1.03 -7.91 -28.25
N ARG A 201 -0.56 -7.23 -29.30
CA ARG A 201 0.08 -5.93 -29.19
C ARG A 201 -0.80 -4.82 -29.73
N ARG A 202 -0.80 -3.69 -29.04
CA ARG A 202 -1.56 -2.49 -29.41
C ARG A 202 -0.71 -1.26 -29.18
N THR A 203 -0.91 -0.25 -30.01
CA THR A 203 -0.23 1.04 -29.88
C THR A 203 -1.21 2.11 -29.44
N TYR A 204 -0.82 2.85 -28.41
CA TYR A 204 -1.53 4.03 -27.92
C TYR A 204 -0.68 5.26 -28.16
N GLN A 205 -1.34 6.41 -28.35
CA GLN A 205 -0.67 7.70 -28.49
C GLN A 205 -0.94 8.56 -27.28
N ALA A 206 0.07 9.28 -26.79
CA ALA A 206 -0.10 10.22 -25.69
C ALA A 206 0.77 11.48 -25.82
N ARG A 207 0.29 12.61 -25.30
CA ARG A 207 1.07 13.86 -25.26
C ARG A 207 2.20 13.79 -24.24
N MET A 208 2.05 12.98 -23.19
CA MET A 208 3.03 12.80 -22.12
C MET A 208 3.01 11.36 -21.58
N VAL A 209 4.17 10.87 -21.15
CA VAL A 209 4.30 9.61 -20.41
C VAL A 209 4.70 9.89 -18.97
N VAL A 210 4.10 9.18 -18.01
CA VAL A 210 4.53 9.14 -16.62
C VAL A 210 5.06 7.75 -16.30
N ASN A 211 6.34 7.65 -15.99
CA ASN A 211 6.97 6.40 -15.54
C ASN A 211 6.90 6.33 -14.00
N ALA A 212 5.94 5.56 -13.52
CA ALA A 212 5.71 5.28 -12.11
C ALA A 212 5.92 3.78 -11.80
N ALA A 213 6.85 3.14 -12.52
CA ALA A 213 7.09 1.69 -12.46
C ALA A 213 7.89 1.23 -11.22
N GLY A 214 8.09 2.10 -10.21
CA GLY A 214 8.71 1.74 -8.93
C GLY A 214 10.08 1.08 -9.10
N PRO A 215 10.31 -0.16 -8.60
CA PRO A 215 11.57 -0.90 -8.79
C PRO A 215 12.00 -1.07 -10.25
N TRP A 216 11.08 -0.99 -11.20
CA TRP A 216 11.35 -1.15 -12.63
C TRP A 216 11.51 0.18 -13.37
N VAL A 217 11.58 1.33 -12.67
CA VAL A 217 11.70 2.66 -13.31
C VAL A 217 12.88 2.74 -14.29
N ASP A 218 14.05 2.24 -13.89
CA ASP A 218 15.25 2.20 -14.74
C ASP A 218 15.13 1.14 -15.84
N SER A 219 14.45 0.02 -15.59
CA SER A 219 14.18 -0.99 -16.62
C SER A 219 13.25 -0.46 -17.72
N VAL A 220 12.24 0.34 -17.38
CA VAL A 220 11.39 1.02 -18.36
C VAL A 220 12.21 2.02 -19.18
N LEU A 221 13.08 2.81 -18.54
CA LEU A 221 13.95 3.76 -19.23
C LEU A 221 14.90 3.06 -20.22
N SER A 222 15.54 1.97 -19.79
CA SER A 222 16.47 1.23 -20.63
C SER A 222 15.75 0.43 -21.73
N ASN A 223 14.78 -0.40 -21.37
CA ASN A 223 14.22 -1.41 -22.27
C ASN A 223 13.07 -0.87 -23.15
N ALA A 224 12.20 -0.03 -22.59
CA ALA A 224 11.04 0.48 -23.33
C ALA A 224 11.35 1.80 -24.06
N VAL A 225 12.16 2.67 -23.44
CA VAL A 225 12.50 4.00 -23.98
C VAL A 225 13.85 4.02 -24.71
N GLY A 226 14.76 3.09 -24.43
CA GLY A 226 16.07 2.98 -25.08
C GLY A 226 17.19 3.84 -24.45
N LYS A 227 17.06 4.23 -23.18
CA LYS A 227 18.08 4.99 -22.44
C LYS A 227 19.00 4.07 -21.63
N ASN A 228 20.05 3.56 -22.28
CA ASN A 228 20.85 2.43 -21.80
C ASN A 228 21.79 2.68 -20.58
N ASN A 229 21.67 3.80 -19.85
CA ASN A 229 22.53 4.15 -18.69
C ASN A 229 21.73 4.63 -17.47
N ALA A 230 20.49 4.18 -17.30
CA ALA A 230 19.66 4.57 -16.16
C ALA A 230 20.09 3.83 -14.87
N HIS A 231 20.65 4.58 -13.91
CA HIS A 231 20.99 4.10 -12.57
C HIS A 231 20.53 5.14 -11.53
N ASN A 232 19.22 5.23 -11.33
CA ASN A 232 18.61 6.22 -10.44
C ASN A 232 18.14 5.62 -9.12
N VAL A 233 17.99 4.29 -9.03
CA VAL A 233 17.43 3.64 -7.84
C VAL A 233 18.36 2.60 -7.21
N ARG A 234 18.47 2.69 -5.87
CA ARG A 234 19.01 1.62 -5.02
C ARG A 234 17.86 0.73 -4.58
N LEU A 235 17.94 -0.55 -4.95
CA LEU A 235 16.95 -1.56 -4.61
C LEU A 235 17.23 -2.13 -3.22
N VAL A 236 16.30 -1.92 -2.28
CA VAL A 236 16.42 -2.41 -0.90
C VAL A 236 15.26 -3.36 -0.59
N GLN A 237 15.55 -4.64 -0.42
CA GLN A 237 14.60 -5.65 0.04
C GLN A 237 14.19 -5.39 1.49
N GLY A 238 12.90 -5.54 1.75
CA GLY A 238 12.34 -5.67 3.07
C GLY A 238 11.29 -6.75 3.13
N SER A 239 11.37 -7.54 4.19
CA SER A 239 10.55 -8.72 4.40
C SER A 239 9.82 -8.66 5.74
N HIS A 240 8.70 -9.37 5.78
CA HIS A 240 7.83 -9.51 6.94
C HIS A 240 7.45 -10.98 7.13
N ILE A 241 7.28 -11.37 8.38
CA ILE A 241 6.72 -12.66 8.76
C ILE A 241 5.36 -12.44 9.42
N ILE A 242 4.41 -13.33 9.14
CA ILE A 242 3.13 -13.41 9.82
C ILE A 242 3.17 -14.66 10.69
N VAL A 243 2.92 -14.48 11.98
CA VAL A 243 2.84 -15.56 12.96
C VAL A 243 1.44 -15.64 13.54
N LYS A 244 1.11 -16.76 14.18
CA LYS A 244 -0.10 -16.86 15.02
C LYS A 244 -0.12 -15.74 16.05
N LYS A 245 -1.33 -15.26 16.39
CA LYS A 245 -1.56 -14.15 17.34
C LYS A 245 -0.66 -14.26 18.59
N LYS A 246 0.25 -13.30 18.78
CA LYS A 246 1.11 -13.24 19.97
C LYS A 246 0.50 -12.46 21.14
N PHE A 247 -0.52 -11.64 20.89
CA PHE A 247 -1.19 -10.86 21.94
C PHE A 247 -2.58 -10.39 21.51
N ASP A 248 -3.46 -10.15 22.50
CA ASP A 248 -4.83 -9.68 22.30
C ASP A 248 -4.99 -8.15 22.31
N ASP A 249 -3.93 -7.43 22.70
CA ASP A 249 -3.95 -5.96 22.72
C ASP A 249 -4.07 -5.39 21.29
N PRO A 250 -4.96 -4.44 21.01
CA PRO A 250 -5.13 -3.88 19.67
C PRO A 250 -4.00 -2.93 19.25
N ARG A 251 -3.11 -2.56 20.17
CA ARG A 251 -1.99 -1.64 19.89
C ARG A 251 -0.81 -2.41 19.31
N ALA A 252 -0.11 -1.81 18.36
CA ALA A 252 1.13 -2.36 17.82
C ALA A 252 2.32 -2.07 18.74
N TYR A 253 3.39 -2.84 18.61
CA TYR A 253 4.67 -2.52 19.23
C TYR A 253 5.65 -1.93 18.22
N PHE A 254 6.44 -0.96 18.68
CA PHE A 254 7.61 -0.41 18.01
C PHE A 254 8.84 -0.80 18.81
N PHE A 255 9.66 -1.69 18.27
CA PHE A 255 10.87 -2.19 18.91
C PHE A 255 12.12 -1.53 18.32
N GLN A 256 13.12 -1.31 19.17
CA GLN A 256 14.37 -0.63 18.86
C GLN A 256 15.53 -1.61 18.97
N ASN A 257 16.00 -2.15 17.85
CA ASN A 257 17.00 -3.20 17.87
C ASN A 257 18.42 -2.64 18.08
N PRO A 258 19.35 -3.38 18.71
CA PRO A 258 20.73 -2.94 18.98
C PRO A 258 21.51 -2.42 17.77
N ASP A 259 21.14 -2.84 16.55
CA ASP A 259 21.71 -2.41 15.28
C ASP A 259 21.19 -1.03 14.79
N ASN A 260 20.47 -0.30 15.66
CA ASN A 260 19.76 0.96 15.41
C ASN A 260 18.56 0.85 14.46
N ARG A 261 18.21 -0.35 14.00
CA ARG A 261 17.02 -0.58 13.18
C ARG A 261 15.80 -0.72 14.09
N ILE A 262 14.63 -0.67 13.47
CA ILE A 262 13.36 -0.82 14.15
C ILE A 262 12.59 -1.96 13.53
N ILE A 263 11.85 -2.69 14.36
CA ILE A 263 10.84 -3.62 13.88
C ILE A 263 9.52 -3.31 14.58
N PHE A 264 8.43 -3.68 13.91
CA PHE A 264 7.08 -3.59 14.42
C PHE A 264 6.55 -4.98 14.69
N ALA A 265 5.69 -5.11 15.70
CA ALA A 265 4.81 -6.25 15.88
C ALA A 265 3.36 -5.72 15.91
N ILE A 266 2.59 -6.05 14.88
CA ILE A 266 1.29 -5.41 14.59
C ILE A 266 0.19 -6.48 14.63
N PRO A 267 -0.92 -6.27 15.39
CA PRO A 267 -2.12 -7.09 15.26
C PRO A 267 -2.60 -7.12 13.81
N TYR A 268 -2.79 -8.31 13.25
CA TYR A 268 -3.05 -8.48 11.82
C TYR A 268 -4.17 -9.49 11.57
N GLU A 269 -5.14 -9.11 10.73
CA GLU A 269 -6.26 -9.96 10.30
C GLU A 269 -6.97 -10.71 11.45
N THR A 270 -7.09 -10.04 12.61
CA THR A 270 -7.70 -10.54 13.87
C THR A 270 -6.91 -11.63 14.61
N ASP A 271 -6.41 -12.62 13.87
CA ASP A 271 -5.88 -13.88 14.42
C ASP A 271 -4.35 -14.01 14.29
N PHE A 272 -3.66 -12.96 13.83
CA PHE A 272 -2.24 -13.01 13.52
C PHE A 272 -1.48 -11.80 14.06
N THR A 273 -0.15 -11.92 14.03
CA THR A 273 0.77 -10.83 14.30
C THR A 273 1.74 -10.68 13.13
N LEU A 274 1.79 -9.49 12.55
CA LEU A 274 2.71 -9.11 11.49
C LEU A 274 3.99 -8.54 12.12
N ILE A 275 5.13 -9.12 11.79
CA ILE A 275 6.45 -8.71 12.30
C ILE A 275 7.35 -8.31 11.14
N GLY A 276 7.94 -7.11 11.22
CA GLY A 276 8.87 -6.62 10.21
C GLY A 276 9.37 -5.20 10.47
N THR A 277 10.35 -4.69 9.74
CA THR A 277 10.88 -5.22 8.47
C THR A 277 12.40 -5.34 8.51
N THR A 278 12.94 -6.07 7.54
CA THR A 278 14.35 -6.08 7.17
C THR A 278 14.72 -4.96 6.17
N ASP A 279 16.02 -4.73 5.98
CA ASP A 279 16.62 -3.80 5.02
C ASP A 279 17.90 -4.46 4.48
N GLN A 280 17.86 -5.00 3.26
CA GLN A 280 19.01 -5.62 2.60
C GLN A 280 19.12 -5.11 1.15
N ASP A 281 20.34 -4.87 0.66
CA ASP A 281 20.53 -4.53 -0.75
C ASP A 281 20.13 -5.69 -1.65
N TYR A 282 19.39 -5.40 -2.72
CA TYR A 282 18.87 -6.38 -3.65
C TYR A 282 19.41 -6.12 -5.06
N LYS A 283 19.88 -7.18 -5.74
CA LYS A 283 20.50 -7.08 -7.07
C LYS A 283 19.77 -7.89 -8.16
N GLY A 284 18.73 -8.64 -7.80
CA GLY A 284 17.97 -9.48 -8.73
C GLY A 284 16.83 -8.73 -9.42
N ASP A 285 16.00 -9.46 -10.17
CA ASP A 285 14.73 -8.94 -10.69
C ASP A 285 13.74 -8.78 -9.53
N PRO A 286 13.19 -7.58 -9.28
CA PRO A 286 12.27 -7.35 -8.17
C PRO A 286 11.04 -8.27 -8.14
N LYS A 287 10.68 -8.92 -9.26
CA LYS A 287 9.57 -9.89 -9.31
C LYS A 287 9.87 -11.19 -8.54
N ASP A 288 11.14 -11.53 -8.38
CA ASP A 288 11.60 -12.80 -7.78
C ASP A 288 12.00 -12.63 -6.30
N VAL A 289 11.72 -11.47 -5.71
CA VAL A 289 12.07 -11.17 -4.32
C VAL A 289 11.31 -12.08 -3.37
N LYS A 290 12.04 -12.68 -2.43
CA LYS A 290 11.50 -13.56 -1.39
C LYS A 290 12.34 -13.44 -0.14
N ILE A 291 11.71 -13.70 1.00
CA ILE A 291 12.39 -13.67 2.29
C ILE A 291 13.51 -14.71 2.31
N THR A 292 14.64 -14.35 2.91
CA THR A 292 15.78 -15.26 3.09
C THR A 292 15.76 -15.87 4.50
N GLU A 293 16.46 -16.98 4.70
CA GLU A 293 16.62 -17.59 6.03
C GLU A 293 17.28 -16.65 7.04
N ASP A 294 18.20 -15.79 6.58
CA ASP A 294 18.84 -14.76 7.41
C ASP A 294 17.82 -13.71 7.86
N GLU A 295 16.90 -13.30 7.00
CA GLU A 295 15.83 -12.36 7.36
C GLU A 295 14.82 -12.99 8.32
N ILE A 296 14.46 -14.27 8.13
CA ILE A 296 13.61 -15.02 9.07
C ILE A 296 14.28 -15.06 10.45
N THR A 297 15.55 -15.47 10.50
CA THR A 297 16.34 -15.56 11.72
C THR A 297 16.45 -14.20 12.41
N TYR A 298 16.73 -13.14 11.65
CA TYR A 298 16.79 -11.77 12.17
C TYR A 298 15.47 -11.35 12.81
N LEU A 299 14.34 -11.52 12.13
CA LEU A 299 13.03 -11.08 12.62
C LEU A 299 12.59 -11.88 13.85
N CYS A 300 12.80 -13.20 13.87
CA CYS A 300 12.49 -14.04 15.02
C CYS A 300 13.33 -13.66 16.24
N ASN A 301 14.64 -13.49 16.07
CA ASN A 301 15.55 -13.11 17.14
C ASN A 301 15.21 -11.72 17.69
N ALA A 302 15.06 -10.74 16.81
CA ALA A 302 14.75 -9.36 17.20
C ALA A 302 13.41 -9.27 17.94
N ALA A 303 12.36 -9.96 17.49
CA ALA A 303 11.09 -9.99 18.22
C ALA A 303 11.21 -10.71 19.57
N SER A 304 11.98 -11.80 19.63
CA SER A 304 12.22 -12.59 20.85
C SER A 304 13.05 -11.85 21.91
N GLU A 305 13.76 -10.79 21.55
CA GLU A 305 14.38 -9.89 22.54
C GLU A 305 13.33 -9.21 23.42
N TYR A 306 12.14 -8.96 22.88
CA TYR A 306 11.08 -8.20 23.54
C TYR A 306 10.00 -9.07 24.18
N PHE A 307 9.51 -10.09 23.46
CA PHE A 307 8.43 -10.94 23.95
C PHE A 307 8.89 -11.90 25.04
N ALA A 308 8.00 -12.17 26.01
CA ALA A 308 8.24 -13.16 27.05
C ALA A 308 8.23 -14.59 26.48
N GLU A 309 7.26 -14.88 25.60
CA GLU A 309 7.26 -16.08 24.76
C GLU A 309 8.02 -15.76 23.46
N PRO A 310 9.13 -16.46 23.15
CA PRO A 310 9.93 -16.16 21.97
C PRO A 310 9.15 -16.47 20.68
N VAL A 311 9.43 -15.68 19.63
CA VAL A 311 8.95 -15.93 18.27
C VAL A 311 9.94 -16.86 17.58
N LYS A 312 9.44 -17.97 17.04
CA LYS A 312 10.28 -18.98 16.39
C LYS A 312 9.90 -19.19 14.92
N PRO A 313 10.80 -19.69 14.06
CA PRO A 313 10.49 -19.97 12.66
C PRO A 313 9.27 -20.86 12.46
N GLU A 314 9.04 -21.83 13.35
CA GLU A 314 7.86 -22.72 13.30
C GLU A 314 6.53 -22.02 13.59
N ASP A 315 6.54 -20.80 14.14
CA ASP A 315 5.33 -20.01 14.36
C ASP A 315 4.81 -19.32 13.08
N ILE A 316 5.65 -19.27 12.04
CA ILE A 316 5.38 -18.53 10.80
C ILE A 316 4.33 -19.27 9.99
N VAL A 317 3.22 -18.58 9.70
CA VAL A 317 2.13 -19.09 8.86
C VAL A 317 2.18 -18.52 7.45
N TRP A 318 2.84 -17.37 7.26
CA TRP A 318 3.05 -16.74 5.97
C TRP A 318 4.19 -15.72 6.03
N SER A 319 4.77 -15.38 4.89
CA SER A 319 5.80 -14.35 4.77
C SER A 319 5.66 -13.65 3.42
N TYR A 320 6.06 -12.38 3.37
CA TYR A 320 6.13 -11.64 2.11
C TYR A 320 7.34 -10.71 2.10
N SER A 321 7.78 -10.35 0.89
CA SER A 321 8.91 -9.46 0.66
C SER A 321 8.60 -8.50 -0.49
N ALA A 322 9.21 -7.33 -0.43
CA ALA A 322 9.18 -6.37 -1.52
C ALA A 322 10.48 -5.58 -1.58
N VAL A 323 10.76 -5.01 -2.76
CA VAL A 323 11.92 -4.16 -2.99
C VAL A 323 11.48 -2.70 -2.98
N ARG A 324 12.18 -1.89 -2.18
CA ARG A 324 12.01 -0.44 -2.10
C ARG A 324 12.88 0.22 -3.18
N PRO A 325 12.31 1.00 -4.11
CA PRO A 325 13.08 1.77 -5.09
C PRO A 325 13.51 3.10 -4.46
N LEU A 326 14.56 3.08 -3.64
CA LEU A 326 15.06 4.31 -3.02
C LEU A 326 15.83 5.11 -4.07
N TYR A 327 15.63 6.42 -4.10
CA TYR A 327 16.43 7.29 -4.96
C TYR A 327 17.89 7.21 -4.51
N ASP A 328 18.81 6.94 -5.44
CA ASP A 328 20.23 6.87 -5.11
C ASP A 328 20.78 8.29 -4.91
N ASP A 329 20.96 8.66 -3.65
CA ASP A 329 21.57 9.92 -3.20
C ASP A 329 23.07 9.75 -2.86
N GLY A 330 23.66 8.58 -3.11
CA GLY A 330 25.03 8.24 -2.75
C GLY A 330 25.24 7.79 -1.30
N ALA A 331 24.19 7.55 -0.52
CA ALA A 331 24.32 7.04 0.85
C ALA A 331 24.95 5.63 0.90
N THR A 332 25.86 5.40 1.85
CA THR A 332 26.57 4.11 1.99
C THR A 332 25.66 3.00 2.54
N LYS A 333 24.85 3.30 3.56
CA LYS A 333 23.92 2.31 4.16
C LYS A 333 22.49 2.45 3.65
N ALA A 334 21.86 1.32 3.34
CA ALA A 334 20.46 1.27 2.88
C ALA A 334 19.47 1.90 3.88
N GLN A 335 19.75 1.80 5.19
CA GLN A 335 18.92 2.42 6.21
C GLN A 335 19.07 3.96 6.30
N GLU A 336 20.05 4.56 5.64
CA GLU A 336 20.32 6.01 5.67
C GLU A 336 19.82 6.73 4.40
N ALA A 337 19.75 6.05 3.25
CA ALA A 337 19.26 6.62 1.98
C ALA A 337 17.91 7.34 2.14
N THR A 338 17.69 8.46 1.46
CA THR A 338 16.44 9.21 1.63
C THR A 338 15.19 8.41 1.24
N ARG A 339 14.11 8.60 2.01
CA ARG A 339 12.78 7.98 1.77
C ARG A 339 11.77 9.03 1.29
N ASP A 340 12.28 10.18 0.88
CA ASP A 340 11.53 11.18 0.15
C ASP A 340 11.31 10.72 -1.29
N TYR A 341 10.53 11.47 -2.05
CA TYR A 341 10.31 11.20 -3.48
C TYR A 341 10.98 12.25 -4.34
N VAL A 342 11.41 11.84 -5.53
CA VAL A 342 11.98 12.72 -6.55
C VAL A 342 11.17 12.59 -7.83
N LEU A 343 10.77 13.74 -8.38
CA LEU A 343 10.05 13.85 -9.64
C LEU A 343 10.96 14.51 -10.67
N LYS A 344 11.43 13.76 -11.67
CA LYS A 344 12.26 14.31 -12.77
C LYS A 344 11.43 14.44 -14.03
N LEU A 345 11.17 15.69 -14.43
CA LEU A 345 10.56 16.01 -15.71
C LEU A 345 11.65 16.08 -16.78
N GLU A 346 11.48 15.32 -17.84
CA GLU A 346 12.31 15.36 -19.03
C GLU A 346 11.49 15.97 -20.18
N ALA A 347 11.82 17.21 -20.51
CA ALA A 347 11.28 17.92 -21.65
C ALA A 347 12.45 18.47 -22.47
N GLN A 348 12.52 18.10 -23.75
CA GLN A 348 13.35 18.79 -24.74
C GLN A 348 12.43 19.58 -25.67
N ASP A 349 12.87 20.76 -26.09
CA ASP A 349 12.08 21.65 -26.96
C ASP A 349 11.57 20.90 -28.21
N GLY A 350 10.26 20.95 -28.42
CA GLY A 350 9.59 20.30 -29.55
C GLY A 350 9.34 18.79 -29.39
N SER A 351 9.70 18.18 -28.25
CA SER A 351 9.51 16.74 -28.00
C SER A 351 8.46 16.47 -26.92
N ALA A 352 7.79 15.31 -26.99
CA ALA A 352 6.79 14.91 -26.00
C ALA A 352 7.45 14.68 -24.61
N PRO A 353 6.98 15.33 -23.53
CA PRO A 353 7.59 15.25 -22.21
C PRO A 353 7.41 13.88 -21.53
N MET A 354 8.27 13.57 -20.57
CA MET A 354 8.18 12.40 -19.71
C MET A 354 8.44 12.75 -18.25
N LEU A 355 7.62 12.27 -17.32
CA LEU A 355 7.84 12.42 -15.88
C LEU A 355 8.26 11.09 -15.27
N ASN A 356 9.41 11.05 -14.60
CA ASN A 356 9.87 9.89 -13.86
C ASN A 356 9.65 10.07 -12.36
N VAL A 357 9.10 9.02 -11.72
CA VAL A 357 8.83 9.00 -10.29
C VAL A 357 9.81 8.05 -9.59
N PHE A 358 10.62 8.60 -8.68
CA PHE A 358 11.55 7.84 -7.86
C PHE A 358 11.15 7.91 -6.39
N GLY A 359 11.19 6.77 -5.69
CA GLY A 359 10.73 6.68 -4.30
C GLY A 359 9.22 6.91 -4.14
N GLY A 360 8.84 7.55 -3.03
CA GLY A 360 7.45 7.80 -2.66
C GLY A 360 6.87 6.73 -1.73
N LYS A 361 6.44 7.17 -0.54
CA LYS A 361 5.78 6.31 0.44
C LYS A 361 4.28 6.20 0.14
N LEU A 362 3.65 5.13 0.61
CA LEU A 362 2.18 5.05 0.66
C LEU A 362 1.59 6.27 1.38
N THR A 363 2.21 6.72 2.48
CA THR A 363 1.74 7.90 3.24
C THR A 363 1.70 9.19 2.42
N THR A 364 2.66 9.42 1.52
CA THR A 364 2.81 10.70 0.80
C THR A 364 2.30 10.64 -0.63
N TYR A 365 1.75 9.50 -1.08
CA TYR A 365 1.38 9.27 -2.48
C TYR A 365 0.44 10.35 -3.05
N ARG A 366 -0.49 10.87 -2.24
CA ARG A 366 -1.48 11.87 -2.68
C ARG A 366 -0.83 13.22 -2.91
N ARG A 367 0.07 13.64 -2.02
CA ARG A 367 0.90 14.86 -2.18
C ARG A 367 1.87 14.73 -3.34
N LEU A 368 2.48 13.56 -3.49
CA LEU A 368 3.29 13.23 -4.67
C LEU A 368 2.45 13.36 -5.95
N GLY A 369 1.22 12.84 -5.97
CA GLY A 369 0.27 13.00 -7.08
C GLY A 369 -0.02 14.47 -7.39
N GLU A 370 -0.33 15.29 -6.37
CA GLU A 370 -0.56 16.72 -6.56
C GLU A 370 0.65 17.44 -7.18
N HIS A 371 1.85 17.17 -6.67
CA HIS A 371 3.10 17.76 -7.18
C HIS A 371 3.44 17.23 -8.59
N ALA A 372 3.14 15.97 -8.89
CA ALA A 372 3.27 15.43 -10.24
C ALA A 372 2.35 16.17 -11.21
N LEU A 373 1.11 16.48 -10.80
CA LEU A 373 0.16 17.20 -11.63
C LEU A 373 0.54 18.68 -11.84
N GLU A 374 1.25 19.30 -10.89
CA GLU A 374 1.86 20.63 -11.11
C GLU A 374 2.86 20.58 -12.27
N LYS A 375 3.81 19.63 -12.23
CA LYS A 375 4.81 19.43 -13.30
C LYS A 375 4.19 19.03 -14.64
N ILE A 376 3.14 18.20 -14.62
CA ILE A 376 2.37 17.86 -15.83
C ILE A 376 1.70 19.11 -16.40
N GLY A 377 1.10 19.94 -15.53
CA GLY A 377 0.49 21.20 -15.93
C GLY A 377 1.46 22.18 -16.57
N GLU A 378 2.68 22.29 -16.03
CA GLU A 378 3.78 23.07 -16.61
C GLU A 378 4.18 22.56 -18.01
N ALA A 379 4.18 21.24 -18.21
CA ALA A 379 4.67 20.61 -19.44
C ALA A 379 3.65 20.54 -20.58
N ILE A 380 2.38 20.23 -20.29
CA ILE A 380 1.35 19.99 -21.34
C ILE A 380 0.09 20.85 -21.18
N GLY A 381 0.11 21.80 -20.24
CA GLY A 381 -1.00 22.70 -19.94
C GLY A 381 -1.78 22.27 -18.70
N ILE A 382 -2.12 23.23 -17.85
CA ILE A 382 -2.88 23.04 -16.62
C ILE A 382 -4.35 22.72 -16.95
N LYS A 383 -4.90 21.67 -16.34
CA LYS A 383 -6.34 21.39 -16.32
C LYS A 383 -6.84 21.26 -14.88
N GLY A 384 -8.06 21.73 -14.63
CA GLY A 384 -8.74 21.61 -13.34
C GLY A 384 -7.99 22.24 -12.15
N LYS A 385 -8.46 21.98 -10.94
CA LYS A 385 -7.81 22.36 -9.68
C LYS A 385 -7.50 21.10 -8.85
N PRO A 386 -6.53 21.15 -7.92
CA PRO A 386 -6.35 20.06 -6.95
C PRO A 386 -7.66 19.75 -6.22
N TRP A 387 -8.00 18.46 -6.10
CA TRP A 387 -9.31 18.03 -5.59
C TRP A 387 -9.22 16.83 -4.63
N THR A 388 -8.12 16.07 -4.67
CA THR A 388 -8.02 14.76 -3.99
C THR A 388 -8.07 14.87 -2.47
N ALA A 389 -7.64 15.99 -1.87
CA ALA A 389 -7.62 16.20 -0.42
C ALA A 389 -9.01 16.14 0.25
N GLN A 390 -10.07 16.48 -0.50
CA GLN A 390 -11.46 16.49 0.01
C GLN A 390 -12.31 15.35 -0.58
N SER A 391 -11.69 14.50 -1.38
CA SER A 391 -12.36 13.37 -2.04
C SER A 391 -12.52 12.17 -1.12
N ARG A 392 -13.35 11.22 -1.55
CA ARG A 392 -13.45 9.87 -0.98
C ARG A 392 -12.99 8.84 -2.01
N LEU A 393 -12.39 7.75 -1.56
CA LEU A 393 -12.25 6.55 -2.39
C LEU A 393 -13.56 5.74 -2.38
N PRO A 394 -13.85 4.96 -3.43
CA PRO A 394 -15.04 4.11 -3.49
C PRO A 394 -15.21 3.28 -2.21
N GLY A 395 -16.40 3.34 -1.61
CA GLY A 395 -16.69 2.71 -0.32
C GLY A 395 -16.40 3.58 0.90
N GLY A 396 -15.69 4.71 0.74
CA GLY A 396 -15.28 5.63 1.81
C GLY A 396 -16.30 6.72 2.16
N ASP A 397 -17.54 6.61 1.69
CA ASP A 397 -18.59 7.63 1.80
C ASP A 397 -19.26 7.69 3.18
N PHE A 398 -18.47 7.74 4.25
CA PHE A 398 -18.93 7.86 5.64
C PHE A 398 -17.90 8.58 6.52
N PRO A 399 -18.26 9.17 7.66
CA PRO A 399 -17.31 9.88 8.53
C PRO A 399 -16.12 9.02 8.96
N ALA A 400 -14.96 9.64 9.23
CA ALA A 400 -13.74 8.92 9.61
C ALA A 400 -13.90 7.99 10.82
N THR A 401 -14.74 8.39 11.77
CA THR A 401 -15.08 7.65 12.99
C THR A 401 -16.35 6.79 12.86
N GLY A 402 -16.92 6.66 11.65
CA GLY A 402 -18.22 6.03 11.39
C GLY A 402 -18.18 4.51 11.18
N TYR A 403 -17.02 3.86 11.28
CA TYR A 403 -16.85 2.43 10.96
C TYR A 403 -17.86 1.52 11.68
N GLU A 404 -17.99 1.63 13.01
CA GLU A 404 -18.91 0.76 13.79
C GLU A 404 -20.37 0.99 13.41
N ALA A 405 -20.74 2.21 13.03
CA ALA A 405 -22.09 2.51 12.56
C ALA A 405 -22.38 1.84 11.22
N GLU A 406 -21.41 1.81 10.29
CA GLU A 406 -21.56 1.10 9.01
C GLU A 406 -21.64 -0.42 9.21
N VAL A 407 -20.90 -1.00 10.15
CA VAL A 407 -21.03 -2.42 10.52
C VAL A 407 -22.43 -2.72 11.07
N ALA A 408 -22.95 -1.88 11.96
CA ALA A 408 -24.29 -2.05 12.52
C ALA A 408 -25.39 -1.95 11.43
N LYS A 409 -25.26 -1.01 10.49
CA LYS A 409 -26.17 -0.88 9.34
C LYS A 409 -26.15 -2.14 8.47
N LEU A 410 -24.97 -2.65 8.15
CA LEU A 410 -24.83 -3.86 7.33
C LEU A 410 -25.46 -5.08 8.01
N LYS A 411 -25.21 -5.28 9.31
CA LYS A 411 -25.82 -6.39 10.08
C LYS A 411 -27.34 -6.26 10.20
N THR A 412 -27.86 -5.03 10.27
CA THR A 412 -29.31 -4.80 10.27
C THR A 412 -29.93 -5.16 8.92
N ALA A 413 -29.29 -4.80 7.81
CA ALA A 413 -29.77 -5.12 6.47
C ALA A 413 -29.63 -6.63 6.13
N PHE A 414 -28.57 -7.27 6.63
CA PHE A 414 -28.22 -8.66 6.33
C PHE A 414 -27.97 -9.46 7.63
N PRO A 415 -29.04 -9.80 8.40
CA PRO A 415 -28.91 -10.41 9.73
C PRO A 415 -28.32 -11.82 9.74
N PHE A 416 -28.20 -12.46 8.58
CA PHE A 416 -27.56 -13.78 8.42
C PHE A 416 -26.03 -13.71 8.37
N LEU A 417 -25.44 -12.51 8.27
CA LEU A 417 -24.00 -12.32 8.39
C LEU A 417 -23.57 -12.40 9.85
N ASP A 418 -22.53 -13.20 10.11
CA ASP A 418 -21.88 -13.15 11.42
C ASP A 418 -21.05 -11.86 11.59
N ASP A 419 -20.64 -11.59 12.83
CA ASP A 419 -19.92 -10.37 13.20
C ASP A 419 -18.57 -10.24 12.47
N ARG A 420 -17.86 -11.36 12.28
CA ARG A 420 -16.56 -11.40 11.63
C ARG A 420 -16.68 -11.03 10.15
N CYS A 421 -17.64 -11.62 9.46
CA CYS A 421 -17.93 -11.35 8.06
C CYS A 421 -18.35 -9.90 7.86
N ALA A 422 -19.31 -9.40 8.64
CA ALA A 422 -19.78 -8.02 8.50
C ALA A 422 -18.67 -6.99 8.73
N LYS A 423 -17.85 -7.16 9.78
CA LYS A 423 -16.69 -6.28 10.05
C LYS A 423 -15.69 -6.31 8.92
N ARG A 424 -15.32 -7.50 8.43
CA ARG A 424 -14.38 -7.63 7.31
C ARG A 424 -14.92 -6.98 6.04
N LEU A 425 -16.18 -7.21 5.69
CA LEU A 425 -16.80 -6.63 4.50
C LEU A 425 -16.79 -5.09 4.57
N ILE A 426 -17.13 -4.50 5.72
CA ILE A 426 -16.99 -3.05 5.89
C ILE A 426 -15.52 -2.62 5.82
N ARG A 427 -14.56 -3.38 6.35
CA ARG A 427 -13.12 -3.07 6.21
C ARG A 427 -12.64 -3.12 4.76
N CYS A 428 -13.15 -4.01 3.92
CA CYS A 428 -12.71 -4.13 2.52
C CYS A 428 -13.46 -3.19 1.58
N TYR A 429 -14.76 -2.99 1.79
CA TYR A 429 -15.66 -2.36 0.80
C TYR A 429 -16.42 -1.15 1.33
N GLY A 430 -16.41 -0.90 2.64
CA GLY A 430 -17.16 0.19 3.27
C GLY A 430 -18.64 0.20 2.84
N THR A 431 -19.12 1.34 2.36
CA THR A 431 -20.53 1.50 1.91
C THR A 431 -20.89 0.60 0.73
N LEU A 432 -19.91 0.16 -0.08
CA LEU A 432 -20.16 -0.72 -1.22
C LEU A 432 -20.48 -2.15 -0.82
N ALA A 433 -20.21 -2.56 0.43
CA ALA A 433 -20.61 -3.86 0.94
C ALA A 433 -22.13 -4.08 0.82
N HIS A 434 -22.92 -3.03 1.07
CA HIS A 434 -24.38 -3.10 0.94
C HIS A 434 -24.81 -3.30 -0.52
N THR A 435 -24.16 -2.61 -1.45
CA THR A 435 -24.44 -2.74 -2.89
C THR A 435 -24.06 -4.13 -3.40
N MET A 436 -22.92 -4.66 -2.94
CA MET A 436 -22.45 -6.01 -3.31
C MET A 436 -23.43 -7.09 -2.87
N LEU A 437 -23.96 -6.99 -1.66
CA LEU A 437 -24.87 -7.98 -1.10
C LEU A 437 -26.33 -7.78 -1.51
N ASN A 438 -26.63 -6.76 -2.32
CA ASN A 438 -27.99 -6.44 -2.70
C ASN A 438 -28.67 -7.64 -3.39
N GLY A 439 -29.82 -8.06 -2.87
CA GLY A 439 -30.57 -9.22 -3.34
C GLY A 439 -30.33 -10.51 -2.53
N ALA A 440 -29.26 -10.62 -1.74
CA ALA A 440 -29.05 -11.75 -0.85
C ALA A 440 -30.00 -11.67 0.36
N LYS A 441 -30.91 -12.66 0.47
CA LYS A 441 -31.90 -12.74 1.58
C LYS A 441 -31.51 -13.74 2.67
N SER A 442 -30.51 -14.58 2.41
CA SER A 442 -30.01 -15.62 3.30
C SER A 442 -28.54 -15.89 3.01
N ARG A 443 -27.90 -16.70 3.84
CA ARG A 443 -26.51 -17.15 3.63
C ARG A 443 -26.35 -17.91 2.31
N ASP A 444 -27.33 -18.74 1.94
CA ASP A 444 -27.34 -19.45 0.65
C ASP A 444 -27.42 -18.46 -0.53
N GLY A 445 -28.07 -17.30 -0.33
CA GLY A 445 -28.12 -16.21 -1.30
C GLY A 445 -26.78 -15.52 -1.57
N LEU A 446 -25.72 -15.82 -0.80
CA LEU A 446 -24.34 -15.37 -1.09
C LEU A 446 -23.65 -16.24 -2.16
N GLY A 447 -24.28 -17.36 -2.54
CA GLY A 447 -23.74 -18.35 -3.48
C GLY A 447 -22.72 -19.28 -2.83
N ARG A 448 -21.83 -19.86 -3.66
CA ARG A 448 -20.82 -20.81 -3.20
C ARG A 448 -19.94 -20.22 -2.08
N TYR A 449 -19.73 -20.99 -1.02
CA TYR A 449 -18.76 -20.69 0.03
C TYR A 449 -17.38 -21.25 -0.33
N PHE A 450 -16.34 -20.42 -0.26
CA PHE A 450 -14.96 -20.80 -0.60
C PHE A 450 -14.06 -21.00 0.62
N GLY A 451 -14.53 -20.69 1.83
CA GLY A 451 -13.73 -20.77 3.06
C GLY A 451 -13.54 -19.40 3.74
N GLY A 452 -13.13 -19.43 5.01
CA GLY A 452 -13.04 -18.23 5.84
C GLY A 452 -14.38 -17.49 5.90
N THR A 453 -14.45 -16.33 5.25
CA THR A 453 -15.67 -15.53 5.08
C THR A 453 -15.92 -15.15 3.62
N LEU A 454 -15.30 -15.86 2.68
CA LEU A 454 -15.36 -15.58 1.24
C LEU A 454 -16.48 -16.37 0.57
N TYR A 455 -17.33 -15.66 -0.16
CA TYR A 455 -18.47 -16.22 -0.90
C TYR A 455 -18.46 -15.76 -2.36
N GLN A 456 -19.20 -16.48 -3.21
CA GLN A 456 -19.33 -16.22 -4.64
C GLN A 456 -19.69 -14.78 -4.98
N VAL A 457 -20.67 -14.18 -4.30
CA VAL A 457 -21.06 -12.78 -4.54
C VAL A 457 -19.87 -11.80 -4.42
N GLU A 458 -18.93 -12.08 -3.51
CA GLU A 458 -17.73 -11.26 -3.34
C GLU A 458 -16.69 -11.56 -4.43
N VAL A 459 -16.51 -12.82 -4.81
CA VAL A 459 -15.61 -13.20 -5.90
C VAL A 459 -16.05 -12.55 -7.21
N ASP A 460 -17.33 -12.63 -7.52
CA ASP A 460 -17.93 -12.03 -8.71
C ASP A 460 -17.78 -10.51 -8.72
N TRP A 461 -17.96 -9.87 -7.55
CA TRP A 461 -17.73 -8.44 -7.39
C TRP A 461 -16.27 -8.06 -7.71
N LEU A 462 -15.31 -8.79 -7.15
CA LEU A 462 -13.88 -8.52 -7.33
C LEU A 462 -13.44 -8.73 -8.79
N MET A 463 -13.99 -9.75 -9.46
CA MET A 463 -13.75 -9.97 -10.89
C MET A 463 -14.34 -8.85 -11.74
N ALA A 464 -15.60 -8.47 -11.48
CA ALA A 464 -16.33 -7.50 -12.30
C ALA A 464 -15.85 -6.05 -12.10
N ARG A 465 -15.46 -5.68 -10.87
CA ARG A 465 -15.19 -4.27 -10.52
C ARG A 465 -13.74 -3.96 -10.22
N GLU A 466 -12.94 -4.99 -9.90
CA GLU A 466 -11.59 -4.79 -9.36
C GLU A 466 -10.51 -5.61 -10.06
N TRP A 467 -10.76 -6.05 -11.30
CA TRP A 467 -9.78 -6.70 -12.18
C TRP A 467 -9.15 -7.99 -11.61
N ALA A 468 -9.80 -8.64 -10.64
CA ALA A 468 -9.32 -9.94 -10.15
C ALA A 468 -9.53 -10.99 -11.25
N THR A 469 -8.47 -11.74 -11.59
CA THR A 469 -8.54 -12.82 -12.59
C THR A 469 -7.89 -14.12 -12.15
N THR A 470 -7.35 -14.18 -10.92
CA THR A 470 -6.80 -15.39 -10.29
C THR A 470 -7.19 -15.42 -8.81
N ALA A 471 -7.11 -16.59 -8.17
CA ALA A 471 -7.30 -16.73 -6.73
C ALA A 471 -6.25 -15.92 -5.97
N GLU A 472 -5.02 -15.79 -6.48
CA GLU A 472 -3.96 -15.01 -5.84
C GLU A 472 -4.34 -13.52 -5.71
N ASP A 473 -4.94 -12.93 -6.75
CA ASP A 473 -5.45 -11.55 -6.70
C ASP A 473 -6.40 -11.38 -5.51
N ILE A 474 -7.34 -12.32 -5.36
CA ILE A 474 -8.38 -12.26 -4.33
C ILE A 474 -7.79 -12.54 -2.96
N LEU A 475 -7.04 -13.62 -2.79
CA LEU A 475 -6.64 -14.15 -1.49
C LEU A 475 -5.55 -13.32 -0.80
N TRP A 476 -4.70 -12.63 -1.57
CA TRP A 476 -3.52 -11.94 -1.04
C TRP A 476 -3.51 -10.43 -1.28
N ARG A 477 -4.16 -9.94 -2.35
CA ARG A 477 -4.21 -8.51 -2.67
C ARG A 477 -5.55 -7.89 -2.30
N ARG A 478 -6.66 -8.34 -2.92
CA ARG A 478 -7.99 -7.77 -2.68
C ARG A 478 -8.51 -8.05 -1.28
N THR A 479 -8.17 -9.22 -0.75
CA THR A 479 -8.45 -9.66 0.61
C THR A 479 -7.16 -10.21 1.23
N LYS A 480 -7.29 -10.78 2.44
CA LYS A 480 -6.26 -11.61 3.08
C LYS A 480 -6.81 -12.98 3.49
N GLN A 481 -7.85 -13.44 2.79
CA GLN A 481 -8.50 -14.72 3.07
C GLN A 481 -7.55 -15.91 2.84
N GLY A 482 -6.45 -15.74 2.10
CA GLY A 482 -5.40 -16.74 1.97
C GLY A 482 -4.77 -17.19 3.30
N LEU A 483 -4.88 -16.39 4.37
CA LEU A 483 -4.45 -16.78 5.72
C LEU A 483 -5.37 -17.79 6.41
N LEU A 484 -6.60 -17.94 5.91
CA LEU A 484 -7.64 -18.80 6.50
C LEU A 484 -7.98 -20.01 5.61
N LEU A 485 -7.80 -19.88 4.29
CA LEU A 485 -8.15 -20.93 3.34
C LEU A 485 -7.09 -22.03 3.32
N SER A 486 -7.55 -23.27 3.17
CA SER A 486 -6.67 -24.39 2.87
C SER A 486 -6.18 -24.35 1.41
N ARG A 487 -5.19 -25.18 1.06
CA ARG A 487 -4.73 -25.31 -0.33
C ARG A 487 -5.83 -25.82 -1.27
N SER A 488 -6.69 -26.72 -0.79
CA SER A 488 -7.85 -27.22 -1.56
C SER A 488 -8.89 -26.13 -1.79
N ASP A 489 -9.15 -25.29 -0.79
CA ASP A 489 -10.07 -24.16 -0.92
C ASP A 489 -9.56 -23.13 -1.94
N ALA A 490 -8.26 -22.81 -1.87
CA ALA A 490 -7.62 -21.91 -2.82
C ALA A 490 -7.67 -22.46 -4.26
N ARG A 491 -7.49 -23.77 -4.46
CA ARG A 491 -7.63 -24.38 -5.79
C ARG A 491 -9.08 -24.34 -6.27
N ALA A 492 -10.04 -24.63 -5.39
CA ALA A 492 -11.47 -24.57 -5.71
C ALA A 492 -11.93 -23.16 -6.13
N LEU A 493 -11.32 -22.11 -5.55
CA LEU A 493 -11.51 -20.73 -5.97
C LEU A 493 -10.88 -20.46 -7.35
N GLU A 494 -9.66 -20.92 -7.59
CA GLU A 494 -9.00 -20.77 -8.91
C GLU A 494 -9.85 -21.43 -10.02
N ASP A 495 -10.30 -22.66 -9.80
CA ASP A 495 -11.14 -23.39 -10.76
C ASP A 495 -12.44 -22.62 -11.08
N TYR A 496 -13.07 -22.00 -10.06
CA TYR A 496 -14.26 -21.17 -10.26
C TYR A 496 -13.95 -19.94 -11.12
N ILE A 497 -12.85 -19.23 -10.83
CA ILE A 497 -12.46 -18.03 -11.58
C ILE A 497 -12.11 -18.38 -13.03
N GLU A 498 -11.40 -19.49 -13.27
CA GLU A 498 -11.08 -19.99 -14.61
C GLU A 498 -12.36 -20.28 -15.40
N GLN A 499 -13.34 -20.96 -14.78
CA GLN A 499 -14.62 -21.26 -15.41
C GLN A 499 -15.43 -19.99 -15.71
N ALA A 500 -15.54 -19.07 -14.75
CA ALA A 500 -16.30 -17.83 -14.90
C ALA A 500 -15.70 -16.88 -15.94
N ARG A 501 -14.39 -16.98 -16.22
CA ARG A 501 -13.73 -16.20 -17.30
C ARG A 501 -13.84 -16.85 -18.67
N ALA A 502 -14.13 -18.15 -18.73
CA ALA A 502 -14.31 -18.89 -19.98
C ALA A 502 -15.75 -18.84 -20.49
N ALA A 503 -16.72 -18.61 -19.59
CA ALA A 503 -18.12 -18.34 -19.91
C ALA A 503 -18.30 -16.89 -20.40
#